data_AF-A0A946WV15-F1
#
_entry.id   AF-A0A946WV15-F1
#
_cell.length_a   1.000
_cell.length_b   1.000
_cell.length_c   1.000
_cell.angle_alpha   90.00
_cell.angle_beta   90.00
_cell.angle_gamma   90.00
#
_symmetry.space_group_name_H-M   'P 1'
#
loop_
_entity.id
_entity.type
_entity.pdbx_description
1 polymer ?
#
loop_
_entity_poly.entity_id
_entity_poly.type
_entity_poly.pdbx_seq_one_letter_code
_entity_poly.pdbx_strand_id
1 'polypeptide(L)'
;MSQTTFLLISGLYVGLLFIIAHLTGRNKKASDFFLAGRKAPWYVVAFGMVGASLSGVTFISVPGMVGSADFTYLQMVMGFMAGYVFIMAVLLPLYYRLGLTSIYTYLQGRFG
;
A
#
# COMPACT_ATOMS: atom_id res chain seq x y z
N MET A 1 -29.40 -1.16 -1.71
CA MET A 1 -29.10 -0.21 -0.62
C MET A 1 -30.16 0.88 -0.61
N SER A 2 -30.64 1.29 0.55
CA SER A 2 -31.51 2.47 0.65
C SER A 2 -30.71 3.75 0.37
N GLN A 3 -31.32 4.74 -0.27
CA GLN A 3 -30.71 6.04 -0.58
C GLN A 3 -30.14 6.72 0.67
N THR A 4 -30.80 6.55 1.82
CA THR A 4 -30.35 7.09 3.11
C THR A 4 -29.05 6.44 3.59
N THR A 5 -28.93 5.12 3.47
CA THR A 5 -27.71 4.39 3.87
C THR A 5 -26.51 4.77 3.01
N PHE A 6 -26.71 4.94 1.70
CA PHE A 6 -25.65 5.36 0.78
C PHE A 6 -25.10 6.75 1.11
N LEU A 7 -26.00 7.71 1.34
CA LEU A 7 -25.62 9.08 1.70
C LEU A 7 -24.89 9.14 3.05
N LEU A 8 -25.35 8.38 4.05
CA LEU A 8 -24.70 8.29 5.35
C LEU A 8 -23.27 7.75 5.25
N ILE A 9 -23.07 6.64 4.55
CA ILE A 9 -21.73 6.04 4.40
C ILE A 9 -20.78 6.99 3.68
N SER A 10 -21.24 7.58 2.58
CA SER A 10 -20.43 8.52 1.79
C SER A 10 -20.06 9.77 2.58
N GLY A 11 -21.04 10.35 3.30
CA GLY A 11 -20.83 11.51 4.15
C GLY A 11 -19.85 11.25 5.30
N LEU A 12 -20.00 10.11 5.99
CA LEU A 12 -19.07 9.70 7.06
C LEU A 12 -17.66 9.47 6.54
N TYR A 13 -17.51 8.80 5.39
CA TYR A 13 -16.21 8.57 4.77
C TYR A 13 -15.50 9.88 4.43
N VAL A 14 -16.18 10.77 3.70
CA VAL A 14 -15.60 12.07 3.31
C VAL A 14 -15.30 12.92 4.55
N GLY A 15 -16.22 12.99 5.52
CA GLY A 15 -16.01 13.72 6.77
C GLY A 15 -14.80 13.22 7.56
N LEU A 16 -14.63 11.89 7.67
CA LEU A 16 -13.47 11.28 8.32
C LEU A 16 -12.16 11.67 7.63
N LEU A 17 -12.12 11.64 6.29
CA LEU A 17 -10.94 12.05 5.52
C LEU A 17 -10.57 13.52 5.79
N PHE A 18 -11.55 14.43 5.81
CA PHE A 18 -11.31 15.84 6.12
C PHE A 18 -10.79 16.05 7.53
N ILE A 19 -11.33 15.34 8.52
CA ILE A 19 -10.84 15.39 9.91
C ILE A 19 -9.38 14.95 9.98
N ILE A 20 -9.04 13.81 9.36
CA ILE A 20 -7.66 13.30 9.33
C ILE A 20 -6.71 14.27 8.63
N ALA A 21 -7.14 14.84 7.49
CA ALA A 21 -6.34 15.81 6.74
C ALA A 21 -6.07 17.08 7.56
N HIS A 22 -7.08 17.60 8.27
CA HIS A 22 -6.93 18.79 9.10
C HIS A 22 -5.98 18.55 10.29
N LEU A 23 -6.07 17.37 10.92
CA LEU A 23 -5.20 17.00 12.04
C LEU A 23 -3.74 16.76 11.60
N THR A 24 -3.53 16.21 10.40
CA THR A 24 -2.20 15.73 9.95
C THR A 24 -1.47 16.73 9.03
N GLY A 25 -2.16 17.72 8.45
CA GLY A 25 -1.64 18.61 7.41
C GLY A 25 -0.58 19.65 7.82
N ARG A 26 -0.04 19.61 9.05
CA ARG A 26 0.84 20.67 9.58
C ARG A 26 2.35 20.46 9.33
N ASN A 27 2.77 19.32 8.77
CA ASN A 27 4.19 19.01 8.55
C ASN A 27 4.70 19.55 7.19
N LYS A 28 5.78 20.33 7.22
CA LYS A 28 6.29 21.12 6.07
C LYS A 28 7.51 20.53 5.35
N LYS A 29 8.06 19.40 5.80
CA LYS A 29 9.26 18.79 5.19
C LYS A 29 8.89 17.66 4.25
N ALA A 30 9.41 17.70 3.02
CA ALA A 30 9.20 16.65 2.03
C ALA A 30 9.68 15.27 2.52
N SER A 31 10.78 15.21 3.28
CA SER A 31 11.27 13.97 3.90
C SER A 31 10.27 13.34 4.87
N ASP A 32 9.53 14.16 5.63
CA ASP A 32 8.54 13.68 6.58
C ASP A 32 7.28 13.20 5.87
N PHE A 33 6.96 13.77 4.71
CA PHE A 33 5.87 13.32 3.85
C PHE A 33 6.15 11.93 3.23
N PHE A 34 7.35 11.70 2.69
CA PHE A 34 7.66 10.44 2.01
C PHE A 34 8.20 9.33 2.93
N LEU A 35 8.96 9.67 3.96
CA LEU A 35 9.63 8.69 4.83
C LEU A 35 9.04 8.62 6.23
N ALA A 36 8.08 9.48 6.59
CA ALA A 36 7.54 9.60 7.95
C ALA A 36 8.66 9.71 9.02
N GLY A 37 9.74 10.41 8.69
CA GLY A 37 10.94 10.53 9.53
C GLY A 37 11.62 9.20 9.89
N ARG A 38 11.31 8.10 9.18
CA ARG A 38 11.72 6.71 9.48
C ARG A 38 11.33 6.22 10.88
N LYS A 39 10.27 6.81 11.46
CA LYS A 39 9.76 6.48 12.80
C LYS A 39 8.42 5.75 12.78
N ALA A 40 7.87 5.46 11.60
CA ALA A 40 6.61 4.77 11.46
C ALA A 40 6.72 3.34 12.05
N PRO A 41 5.84 2.95 12.99
CA PRO A 41 5.81 1.58 13.49
C PRO A 41 5.51 0.59 12.36
N TRP A 42 6.19 -0.55 12.35
CA TRP A 42 6.13 -1.52 11.25
C TRP A 42 4.70 -2.02 10.96
N TYR A 43 3.86 -2.16 11.99
CA TYR A 43 2.48 -2.62 11.82
C TYR A 43 1.61 -1.58 11.09
N VAL A 44 1.83 -0.29 11.35
CA VAL A 44 1.12 0.80 10.64
C VAL A 44 1.50 0.79 9.17
N VAL A 45 2.80 0.60 8.88
CA VAL A 45 3.31 0.47 7.51
C VAL A 45 2.70 -0.76 6.83
N ALA A 46 2.65 -1.91 7.51
CA ALA A 46 2.06 -3.13 6.97
C ALA A 46 0.58 -2.95 6.61
N PHE A 47 -0.23 -2.34 7.48
CA PHE A 47 -1.63 -2.04 7.20
C PHE A 47 -1.79 -1.13 5.98
N GLY A 48 -0.97 -0.07 5.89
CA GLY A 48 -0.98 0.83 4.73
C GLY A 48 -0.58 0.12 3.43
N MET A 49 0.44 -0.74 3.48
CA MET A 49 0.92 -1.50 2.31
C MET A 49 -0.12 -2.50 1.80
N VAL A 50 -0.80 -3.23 2.69
CA VAL A 50 -1.88 -4.14 2.31
C VAL A 50 -3.06 -3.36 1.71
N GLY A 51 -3.46 -2.26 2.35
CA GLY A 51 -4.54 -1.40 1.84
C GLY A 51 -4.25 -0.81 0.46
N ALA A 52 -3.01 -0.39 0.21
CA ALA A 52 -2.61 0.16 -1.08
C ALA A 52 -2.49 -0.91 -2.19
N SER A 53 -2.20 -2.16 -1.82
CA SER A 53 -2.04 -3.26 -2.78
C SER A 53 -3.38 -3.86 -3.22
N LEU A 54 -4.44 -3.69 -2.42
CA LEU A 54 -5.78 -4.19 -2.73
C LEU A 54 -6.59 -3.14 -3.50
N SER A 55 -7.27 -3.58 -4.56
CA SER A 55 -8.12 -2.72 -5.39
C SER A 55 -9.51 -3.31 -5.57
N GLY A 56 -10.48 -2.49 -6.01
CA GLY A 56 -11.82 -2.97 -6.37
C GLY A 56 -11.81 -4.08 -7.43
N VAL A 57 -10.82 -4.04 -8.34
CA VAL A 57 -10.59 -5.11 -9.33
C VAL A 57 -10.26 -6.42 -8.63
N THR A 58 -9.46 -6.41 -7.56
CA THR A 58 -9.13 -7.64 -6.81
C THR A 58 -10.39 -8.29 -6.21
N PHE A 59 -11.25 -7.49 -5.57
CA PHE A 59 -12.45 -7.98 -4.90
C PHE A 59 -13.51 -8.52 -5.86
N ILE A 60 -13.57 -8.02 -7.08
CA ILE A 60 -14.52 -8.49 -8.10
C ILE A 60 -13.91 -9.65 -8.89
N SER A 61 -12.66 -9.50 -9.34
CA SER A 61 -12.03 -10.44 -10.27
C SER A 61 -11.57 -11.73 -9.61
N VAL A 62 -11.04 -11.71 -8.38
CA VAL A 62 -10.54 -12.95 -7.75
C VAL A 62 -11.67 -13.95 -7.49
N PRO A 63 -12.81 -13.58 -6.88
CA PRO A 63 -13.94 -14.51 -6.77
C PRO A 63 -14.49 -14.95 -8.13
N GLY A 64 -14.52 -14.04 -9.12
CA GLY A 64 -14.93 -14.37 -10.49
C GLY A 64 -14.01 -15.41 -11.15
N MET A 65 -12.71 -15.33 -10.90
CA MET A 65 -11.74 -16.33 -11.34
C MET A 65 -11.93 -17.65 -10.60
N VAL A 66 -12.22 -17.62 -9.29
CA VAL A 66 -12.50 -18.86 -8.54
C VAL A 66 -13.75 -19.57 -9.08
N GLY A 67 -14.77 -18.82 -9.49
CA GLY A 67 -15.97 -19.40 -10.10
C GLY A 67 -15.75 -20.02 -11.49
N SER A 68 -14.67 -19.66 -12.21
CA SER A 68 -14.43 -20.12 -13.59
C SER A 68 -13.18 -20.99 -13.75
N ALA A 69 -12.21 -20.87 -12.85
CA ALA A 69 -10.90 -21.52 -12.90
C ALA A 69 -10.43 -21.99 -11.50
N ASP A 70 -11.37 -22.18 -10.56
CA ASP A 70 -11.11 -22.66 -9.20
C ASP A 70 -9.99 -21.89 -8.49
N PHE A 71 -9.23 -22.56 -7.62
CA PHE A 71 -8.15 -21.95 -6.84
C PHE A 71 -6.83 -21.78 -7.61
N THR A 72 -6.84 -21.76 -8.94
CA THR A 72 -5.62 -21.53 -9.74
C THR A 72 -4.91 -20.22 -9.38
N TYR A 73 -5.67 -19.20 -8.97
CA TYR A 73 -5.13 -17.93 -8.46
C TYR A 73 -4.20 -18.10 -7.24
N LEU A 74 -4.35 -19.16 -6.43
CA LEU A 74 -3.46 -19.40 -5.29
C LEU A 74 -2.01 -19.62 -5.72
N GLN A 75 -1.74 -20.14 -6.92
CA GLN A 75 -0.37 -20.27 -7.42
C GLN A 75 0.31 -18.89 -7.56
N MET A 76 -0.42 -17.88 -8.02
CA MET A 76 0.06 -16.51 -8.10
C MET A 76 0.31 -15.93 -6.70
N VAL A 77 -0.59 -16.17 -5.74
CA VAL A 77 -0.43 -15.75 -4.34
C VAL A 77 0.82 -16.37 -3.72
N MET A 78 1.08 -17.66 -3.95
CA MET A 78 2.31 -18.32 -3.49
C MET A 78 3.56 -17.69 -4.12
N GLY A 79 3.49 -17.30 -5.41
CA GLY A 79 4.54 -16.54 -6.08
C GLY A 79 4.81 -15.18 -5.42
N PHE A 80 3.76 -14.46 -5.00
CA PHE A 80 3.91 -13.21 -4.25
C PHE A 80 4.59 -13.41 -2.91
N MET A 81 4.27 -14.49 -2.17
CA MET A 81 4.94 -14.81 -0.91
C MET A 81 6.44 -14.99 -1.10
N ALA A 82 6.85 -15.75 -2.12
CA ALA A 82 8.27 -15.92 -2.45
C ALA A 82 8.92 -14.58 -2.85
N GLY A 83 8.22 -13.74 -3.62
CA GLY A 83 8.66 -12.39 -3.95
C GLY A 83 8.88 -11.50 -2.71
N TYR A 84 7.98 -11.54 -1.73
CA TYR A 84 8.15 -10.80 -0.48
C TYR A 84 9.35 -11.28 0.34
N VAL A 85 9.64 -12.58 0.36
CA VAL A 85 10.86 -13.11 0.98
C VAL A 85 12.10 -12.53 0.29
N PHE A 86 12.12 -12.47 -1.04
CA PHE A 86 13.22 -11.85 -1.78
C PHE A 86 13.34 -10.35 -1.49
N ILE A 87 12.23 -9.60 -1.47
CA ILE A 87 12.21 -8.17 -1.13
C ILE A 87 12.79 -7.96 0.27
N MET A 88 12.38 -8.79 1.25
CA MET A 88 12.85 -8.71 2.62
C MET A 88 14.34 -9.05 2.76
N ALA A 89 14.81 -10.08 2.06
CA ALA A 89 16.18 -10.57 2.19
C ALA A 89 17.20 -9.75 1.39
N VAL A 90 16.81 -9.16 0.26
CA VAL A 90 17.74 -8.53 -0.70
C VAL A 90 17.47 -7.04 -0.84
N LEU A 91 16.24 -6.65 -1.20
CA LEU A 91 15.94 -5.26 -1.58
C LEU A 91 15.88 -4.33 -0.37
N LEU A 92 15.20 -4.72 0.71
CA LEU A 92 15.10 -3.89 1.92
C LEU A 92 16.49 -3.58 2.51
N PRO A 93 17.39 -4.56 2.75
CA PRO A 93 18.74 -4.26 3.23
C PRO A 93 19.52 -3.32 2.31
N LEU A 94 19.41 -3.49 0.98
CA LEU A 94 20.06 -2.63 0.00
C LEU A 94 19.56 -1.18 0.08
N TYR A 95 18.24 -0.99 0.05
CA TYR A 95 17.64 0.36 0.04
C TYR A 95 17.87 1.10 1.35
N TYR A 96 17.84 0.39 2.49
CA TYR A 96 18.14 1.00 3.78
C TYR A 96 19.62 1.40 3.90
N ARG A 97 20.56 0.58 3.40
CA ARG A 97 22.00 0.91 3.37
C ARG A 97 22.30 2.13 2.51
N LEU A 98 21.65 2.24 1.35
CA LEU A 98 21.83 3.35 0.42
C LEU A 98 21.03 4.61 0.81
N GLY A 99 20.17 4.51 1.82
CA GLY A 99 19.41 5.65 2.33
C GLY A 99 18.40 6.23 1.33
N LEU A 100 17.93 5.43 0.37
CA LEU A 100 17.13 5.90 -0.76
C LEU A 100 15.70 6.27 -0.36
N THR A 101 15.16 7.32 -0.99
CA THR A 101 13.76 7.73 -0.85
C THR A 101 12.85 7.05 -1.88
N SER A 102 13.41 6.65 -3.02
CA SER A 102 12.67 6.03 -4.12
C SER A 102 13.53 5.01 -4.86
N ILE A 103 12.93 3.95 -5.40
CA ILE A 103 13.63 2.97 -6.25
C ILE A 103 14.26 3.66 -7.46
N TYR A 104 13.67 4.73 -7.99
CA TYR A 104 14.23 5.47 -9.12
C TYR A 104 15.60 6.09 -8.81
N THR A 105 15.87 6.47 -7.56
CA THR A 105 17.20 6.97 -7.16
C THR A 105 18.27 5.88 -7.22
N TYR A 106 17.90 4.62 -6.97
CA TYR A 106 18.80 3.48 -7.22
C TYR A 106 19.09 3.31 -8.72
N LEU A 107 18.02 3.31 -9.53
CA LEU A 107 18.14 3.08 -10.98
C LEU A 107 18.96 4.16 -11.66
N GLN A 108 18.74 5.43 -11.30
CA GLN A 108 19.53 6.56 -11.79
C GLN A 108 21.01 6.39 -11.45
N GLY A 109 21.33 6.06 -10.19
CA GLY A 109 22.72 5.80 -9.79
C GLY A 109 23.36 4.60 -10.50
N ARG A 110 22.57 3.59 -10.87
CA ARG A 110 23.08 2.35 -11.46
C ARG A 110 23.19 2.38 -13.00
N PHE A 111 22.28 3.08 -13.66
CA PHE A 111 22.09 3.02 -15.11
C PHE A 111 22.23 4.37 -15.83
N GLY A 112 22.23 5.49 -15.10
CA GLY A 112 22.23 6.85 -15.67
C GLY A 112 20.82 7.41 -15.76
#